data_AF-A0A536D2E8-F1
#
_entry.id   AF-A0A536D2E8-F1
#
_cell.length_a   1.000
_cell.length_b   1.000
_cell.length_c   1.000
_cell.angle_alpha   90.00
_cell.angle_beta   90.00
_cell.angle_gamma   90.00
#
_symmetry.space_group_name_H-M   'P 1'
#
loop_
_entity.id
_entity.type
_entity.pdbx_description
1 polymer ?
#
loop_
_entity_poly.entity_id
_entity_poly.type
_entity_poly.pdbx_seq_one_letter_code
_entity_poly.pdbx_strand_id
1 'polypeptide(L)'
;MPEGLIIVESPAKARTLKRFLGDRFDVRASMGHVRDLPEKELGVDVEKGFKPHYQVVDDRQKTITELRAAVKNDSGDVILASDPDREGEAIAWHLAEVLHLRSPKRIEFHEITADAVRRALEAPREIDMRLVNAQQARRVVDRLVGFGLSPFLWSKVQKGIGAGRVSSVALRLVVDREEEIRKFVPVESWTIDAELSKQAAAEHFLARLNRAAGTPAAGEDAKLEVHTQAEADELLRKLEGATYRVIGVEKKRRTKSSYLPYITSTMQQDASSRLRFRPRNTMRVAQQLYEGIELGAEGATGLITYMRTDSTRISDEAERRV
;
A
#
# COMPACT_ATOMS: atom_id res chain seq x y z
N MET A 1 6.40 3.46 -41.17
CA MET A 1 7.39 3.54 -40.09
C MET A 1 6.68 4.00 -38.84
N PRO A 2 7.01 3.49 -37.65
CA PRO A 2 6.40 3.96 -36.42
C PRO A 2 6.59 5.48 -36.27
N GLU A 3 5.60 6.15 -35.69
CA GLU A 3 5.61 7.58 -35.35
C GLU A 3 6.61 7.89 -34.22
N GLY A 4 7.02 6.87 -33.44
CA GLY A 4 8.09 6.95 -32.45
C GLY A 4 8.21 5.69 -31.59
N LEU A 5 9.09 5.79 -30.58
CA LEU A 5 9.42 4.71 -29.63
C LEU A 5 8.84 5.01 -28.25
N ILE A 6 8.08 4.08 -27.70
CA ILE A 6 7.56 4.15 -26.32
C ILE A 6 8.32 3.16 -25.44
N ILE A 7 8.88 3.63 -24.32
CA ILE A 7 9.58 2.78 -23.34
C ILE A 7 8.80 2.75 -22.02
N VAL A 8 8.46 1.54 -21.55
CA VAL A 8 7.74 1.28 -20.27
C VAL A 8 8.57 0.43 -19.31
N GLU A 9 8.20 0.32 -18.03
CA GLU A 9 8.98 -0.50 -17.08
C GLU A 9 8.81 -2.01 -17.26
N SER A 10 7.64 -2.49 -17.66
CA SER A 10 7.31 -3.93 -17.62
C SER A 10 6.82 -4.48 -18.97
N PRO A 11 7.09 -5.77 -19.27
CA PRO A 11 6.60 -6.41 -20.50
C PRO A 11 5.09 -6.52 -20.59
N ALA A 12 4.39 -6.65 -19.46
CA ALA A 12 2.93 -6.72 -19.44
C ALA A 12 2.33 -5.40 -19.95
N LYS A 13 2.80 -4.28 -19.39
CA LYS A 13 2.42 -2.93 -19.83
C LYS A 13 2.74 -2.70 -21.31
N ALA A 14 3.90 -3.18 -21.79
CA ALA A 14 4.28 -3.07 -23.19
C ALA A 14 3.29 -3.79 -24.13
N ARG A 15 2.85 -5.01 -23.76
CA ARG A 15 1.86 -5.77 -24.55
C ARG A 15 0.50 -5.06 -24.57
N THR A 16 0.03 -4.57 -23.42
CA THR A 16 -1.25 -3.86 -23.32
C THR A 16 -1.23 -2.57 -24.14
N LEU A 17 -0.15 -1.77 -24.08
CA LEU A 17 -0.01 -0.55 -24.88
C LEU A 17 0.10 -0.84 -26.37
N LYS A 18 0.87 -1.86 -26.77
CA LYS A 18 1.00 -2.25 -28.18
C LYS A 18 -0.35 -2.61 -28.80
N ARG A 19 -1.26 -3.22 -28.03
CA ARG A 19 -2.62 -3.52 -28.48
C ARG A 19 -3.43 -2.25 -28.77
N PHE A 20 -3.33 -1.22 -27.93
CA PHE A 20 -4.10 0.03 -28.12
C PHE A 20 -3.52 0.92 -29.22
N LEU A 21 -2.21 0.88 -29.42
CA LEU A 21 -1.49 1.75 -30.36
C LEU A 21 -1.25 1.09 -31.72
N GLY A 22 -1.35 -0.23 -31.82
CA GLY A 22 -1.06 -0.98 -33.03
C GLY A 22 0.38 -0.78 -33.50
N ASP A 23 0.59 -0.74 -34.81
CA ASP A 23 1.91 -0.55 -35.43
C ASP A 23 2.33 0.93 -35.52
N ARG A 24 1.57 1.85 -34.92
CA ARG A 24 1.89 3.29 -34.91
C ARG A 24 3.12 3.60 -34.06
N PHE A 25 3.39 2.85 -32.99
CA PHE A 25 4.53 3.05 -32.10
C PHE A 25 5.28 1.74 -31.85
N ASP A 26 6.62 1.79 -31.79
CA ASP A 26 7.40 0.67 -31.28
C ASP A 26 7.39 0.73 -29.74
N VAL A 27 6.78 -0.26 -29.08
CA VAL A 27 6.64 -0.30 -27.61
C VAL A 27 7.63 -1.31 -27.01
N ARG A 28 8.56 -0.83 -26.18
CA ARG A 28 9.63 -1.61 -25.56
C ARG A 28 9.60 -1.51 -24.04
N ALA A 29 10.16 -2.52 -23.36
CA ALA A 29 10.22 -2.57 -21.90
C ALA A 29 11.66 -2.45 -21.38
N SER A 30 11.89 -1.65 -20.33
CA SER A 30 13.19 -1.48 -19.67
C SER A 30 13.51 -2.57 -18.64
N MET A 31 12.53 -3.38 -18.26
CA MET A 31 12.63 -4.38 -17.18
C MET A 31 12.94 -3.75 -15.81
N GLY A 32 12.30 -2.61 -15.51
CA GLY A 32 12.48 -1.84 -14.28
C GLY A 32 13.65 -0.85 -14.35
N HIS A 33 14.37 -0.71 -13.24
CA HIS A 33 15.53 0.18 -13.12
C HIS A 33 16.70 -0.30 -14.00
N VAL A 34 17.28 0.63 -14.75
CA VAL A 34 18.45 0.39 -15.62
C VAL A 34 19.77 0.81 -14.99
N ARG A 35 19.71 1.65 -13.95
CA ARG A 35 20.85 2.09 -13.15
C ARG A 35 20.52 1.98 -11.67
N ASP A 36 21.54 1.74 -10.85
CA ASP A 36 21.46 1.81 -9.39
C ASP A 36 22.82 2.24 -8.80
N LEU A 37 22.85 2.53 -7.51
CA LEU A 37 24.07 2.75 -6.76
C LEU A 37 24.88 1.43 -6.65
N PRO A 38 26.21 1.47 -6.74
CA PRO A 38 27.08 0.31 -6.58
C PRO A 38 26.76 -0.54 -5.36
N GLU A 39 26.87 -1.87 -5.47
CA GLU A 39 26.51 -2.77 -4.36
C GLU A 39 27.54 -2.78 -3.23
N LYS A 40 28.83 -2.63 -3.55
CA LYS A 40 29.95 -2.87 -2.63
C LYS A 40 30.54 -1.61 -2.00
N GLU A 41 30.13 -0.44 -2.47
CA GLU A 41 30.64 0.85 -2.00
C GLU A 41 29.47 1.80 -1.72
N LEU A 42 29.74 2.89 -0.99
CA LEU A 42 28.69 3.84 -0.61
C LEU A 42 27.98 4.41 -1.86
N GLY A 43 28.73 4.72 -2.92
CA GLY A 43 28.18 5.25 -4.17
C GLY A 43 27.60 6.65 -4.04
N VAL A 44 27.91 7.38 -2.96
CA VAL A 44 27.44 8.75 -2.70
C VAL A 44 28.63 9.58 -2.25
N ASP A 45 28.89 10.69 -2.95
CA ASP A 45 29.91 11.66 -2.58
C ASP A 45 29.33 12.65 -1.56
N VAL A 46 29.60 12.40 -0.27
CA VAL A 46 29.09 13.19 0.85
C VAL A 46 29.68 14.60 0.89
N GLU A 47 30.93 14.76 0.46
CA GLU A 47 31.64 16.05 0.45
C GLU A 47 31.16 16.95 -0.69
N LYS A 48 30.74 16.37 -1.82
CA LYS A 48 30.21 17.11 -2.98
C LYS A 48 28.69 17.14 -3.02
N GLY A 49 28.06 17.47 -1.89
CA GLY A 49 26.62 17.70 -1.82
C GLY A 49 25.78 16.45 -2.06
N PHE A 50 26.24 15.29 -1.58
CA PHE A 50 25.54 14.00 -1.67
C PHE A 50 25.30 13.50 -3.11
N LYS A 51 26.22 13.80 -4.02
CA LYS A 51 26.08 13.41 -5.43
C LYS A 51 26.13 11.88 -5.57
N PRO A 52 25.09 11.23 -6.08
CA PRO A 52 25.09 9.79 -6.29
C PRO A 52 25.92 9.40 -7.53
N HIS A 53 26.67 8.31 -7.41
CA HIS A 53 27.35 7.64 -8.50
C HIS A 53 26.51 6.42 -8.90
N TYR A 54 25.89 6.50 -10.07
CA TYR A 54 25.09 5.39 -10.59
C TYR A 54 25.90 4.53 -11.55
N GLN A 55 25.74 3.23 -11.43
CA GLN A 55 26.22 2.24 -12.39
C GLN A 55 25.05 1.59 -13.10
N VAL A 56 25.29 1.10 -14.32
CA VAL A 56 24.32 0.25 -15.01
C VAL A 56 24.18 -1.05 -14.21
N VAL A 57 22.95 -1.53 -14.07
CA VAL A 57 22.70 -2.85 -13.47
C VAL A 57 23.16 -3.93 -14.46
N ASP A 58 24.02 -4.83 -14.03
CA ASP A 58 24.66 -5.84 -14.90
C ASP A 58 23.63 -6.63 -15.73
N ASP A 59 22.54 -7.07 -15.08
CA ASP A 59 21.42 -7.80 -15.70
C ASP A 59 20.59 -6.97 -16.70
N ARG A 60 20.93 -5.70 -16.93
CA ARG A 60 20.22 -4.78 -17.84
C ARG A 60 21.05 -4.35 -19.03
N GLN A 61 22.32 -4.79 -19.12
CA GLN A 61 23.22 -4.41 -20.21
C GLN A 61 22.66 -4.78 -21.59
N LYS A 62 22.08 -5.99 -21.72
CA LYS A 62 21.46 -6.45 -22.97
C LYS A 62 20.27 -5.58 -23.35
N THR A 63 19.35 -5.35 -22.41
CA THR A 63 18.17 -4.49 -22.62
C THR A 63 18.56 -3.08 -23.03
N ILE A 64 19.56 -2.48 -22.38
CA ILE A 64 20.07 -1.15 -22.73
C ILE A 64 20.63 -1.12 -24.16
N THR A 65 21.36 -2.16 -24.55
CA THR A 65 21.91 -2.27 -25.91
C THR A 65 20.80 -2.33 -26.96
N GLU A 66 19.76 -3.12 -26.70
CA GLU A 66 18.57 -3.22 -27.56
C GLU A 66 17.80 -1.90 -27.63
N LEU A 67 17.63 -1.21 -26.50
CA LEU A 67 16.97 0.10 -26.46
C LEU A 67 17.78 1.18 -27.18
N ARG A 68 19.11 1.18 -27.06
CA ARG A 68 19.98 2.10 -27.82
C ARG A 68 19.88 1.88 -29.33
N ALA A 69 19.82 0.62 -29.75
CA ALA A 69 19.61 0.27 -31.16
C ALA A 69 18.23 0.75 -31.65
N ALA A 70 17.17 0.55 -30.85
CA ALA A 70 15.83 1.04 -31.18
C ALA A 70 15.80 2.57 -31.29
N VAL A 71 16.37 3.29 -30.32
CA VAL A 71 16.46 4.76 -30.36
C VAL A 71 17.22 5.27 -31.59
N LYS A 72 18.29 4.58 -32.02
CA LYS A 72 19.07 4.97 -33.20
C LYS A 72 18.32 4.70 -34.51
N ASN A 73 17.53 3.63 -34.55
CA ASN A 73 16.79 3.21 -35.74
C ASN A 73 15.44 3.94 -35.88
N ASP A 74 14.93 4.50 -34.79
CA ASP A 74 13.74 5.33 -34.80
C ASP A 74 14.10 6.76 -35.22
N SER A 75 13.28 7.32 -36.11
CA SER A 75 13.42 8.69 -36.61
C SER A 75 12.43 9.66 -35.93
N GLY A 76 11.51 9.13 -35.12
CA GLY A 76 10.52 9.87 -34.35
C GLY A 76 10.95 10.16 -32.91
N ASP A 77 10.01 10.65 -32.12
CA ASP A 77 10.24 11.01 -30.72
C ASP A 77 10.34 9.78 -29.81
N VAL A 78 11.22 9.84 -28.81
CA VAL A 78 11.27 8.85 -27.73
C VAL A 78 10.37 9.30 -26.58
N ILE A 79 9.41 8.44 -26.25
CA ILE A 79 8.38 8.67 -25.23
C ILE A 79 8.61 7.70 -24.05
N LEU A 80 8.74 8.25 -22.86
CA LEU A 80 8.90 7.51 -21.62
C LEU A 80 7.53 7.40 -20.92
N ALA A 81 7.07 6.17 -20.70
CA ALA A 81 5.73 5.85 -20.21
C ALA A 81 5.77 4.98 -18.93
N SER A 82 6.70 5.30 -18.03
CA SER A 82 6.79 4.67 -16.71
C SER A 82 5.61 5.07 -15.81
N ASP A 83 5.47 4.41 -14.66
CA ASP A 83 4.38 4.66 -13.73
C ASP A 83 4.31 6.12 -13.22
N PRO A 84 3.12 6.60 -12.82
CA PRO A 84 2.89 7.98 -12.38
C PRO A 84 3.27 8.19 -10.90
N ASP A 85 4.43 7.69 -10.49
CA ASP A 85 5.01 7.91 -9.15
C ASP A 85 6.46 8.37 -9.24
N ARG A 86 7.07 8.73 -8.10
CA ARG A 86 8.47 9.17 -8.07
C ARG A 86 9.47 8.10 -8.52
N GLU A 87 9.13 6.81 -8.37
CA GLU A 87 10.01 5.72 -8.82
C GLU A 87 9.98 5.62 -10.35
N GLY A 88 8.78 5.70 -10.94
CA GLY A 88 8.59 5.79 -12.39
C GLY A 88 9.29 7.01 -12.99
N GLU A 89 9.24 8.16 -12.32
CA GLU A 89 9.96 9.36 -12.77
C GLU A 89 11.49 9.18 -12.72
N ALA A 90 12.01 8.56 -11.67
CA ALA A 90 13.43 8.22 -11.58
C ALA A 90 13.85 7.21 -12.66
N ILE A 91 13.03 6.22 -12.97
CA ILE A 91 13.28 5.27 -14.08
C ILE A 91 13.35 6.02 -15.42
N ALA A 92 12.41 6.93 -15.68
CA ALA A 92 12.41 7.75 -16.89
C ALA A 92 13.70 8.57 -17.00
N TRP A 93 14.11 9.23 -15.90
CA TRP A 93 15.37 9.96 -15.86
C TRP A 93 16.60 9.06 -16.08
N HIS A 94 16.67 7.89 -15.44
CA HIS A 94 17.77 6.95 -15.65
C HIS A 94 17.84 6.43 -17.08
N LEU A 95 16.70 6.20 -17.74
CA LEU A 95 16.63 5.81 -19.15
C LEU A 95 17.14 6.94 -20.05
N ALA A 96 16.68 8.17 -19.83
CA ALA A 96 17.12 9.34 -20.59
C ALA A 96 18.65 9.49 -20.56
N GLU A 97 19.23 9.34 -19.37
CA GLU A 97 20.67 9.45 -19.16
C GLU A 97 21.48 8.33 -19.81
N VAL A 98 21.06 7.07 -19.67
CA VAL A 98 21.76 5.91 -20.24
C VAL A 98 21.64 5.84 -21.76
N LEU A 99 20.51 6.29 -22.29
CA LEU A 99 20.24 6.31 -23.74
C LEU A 99 20.70 7.63 -24.38
N HIS A 100 21.23 8.58 -23.59
CA HIS A 100 21.69 9.90 -24.04
C HIS A 100 20.61 10.72 -24.77
N LEU A 101 19.38 10.68 -24.26
CA LEU A 101 18.23 11.41 -24.81
C LEU A 101 18.33 12.89 -24.40
N ARG A 102 18.19 13.81 -25.36
CA ARG A 102 18.29 15.26 -25.09
C ARG A 102 16.99 15.86 -24.56
N SER A 103 15.85 15.46 -25.13
CA SER A 103 14.52 15.99 -24.76
C SER A 103 13.46 14.91 -24.91
N PRO A 104 13.52 13.83 -24.11
CA PRO A 104 12.51 12.78 -24.19
C PRO A 104 11.16 13.30 -23.72
N LYS A 105 10.10 12.86 -24.41
CA LYS A 105 8.72 13.13 -23.99
C LYS A 105 8.37 12.19 -22.83
N ARG A 106 7.63 12.68 -21.85
CA ARG A 106 7.13 11.90 -20.71
C ARG A 106 5.61 11.92 -20.72
N ILE A 107 5.00 10.73 -20.71
CA ILE A 107 3.53 10.58 -20.60
C ILE A 107 3.18 9.85 -19.33
N GLU A 108 2.08 10.23 -18.68
CA GLU A 108 1.60 9.58 -17.47
C GLU A 108 0.12 9.23 -17.59
N PHE A 109 -0.27 8.11 -17.00
CA PHE A 109 -1.66 7.68 -16.94
C PHE A 109 -1.86 6.88 -15.66
N HIS A 110 -3.03 7.06 -15.03
CA HIS A 110 -3.41 6.38 -13.80
C HIS A 110 -4.25 5.13 -14.04
N GLU A 111 -4.51 4.80 -15.30
CA GLU A 111 -5.25 3.64 -15.76
C GLU A 111 -4.76 3.26 -17.16
N ILE A 112 -4.79 1.97 -17.49
CA ILE A 112 -4.30 1.47 -18.78
C ILE A 112 -5.49 1.16 -19.68
N THR A 113 -6.15 2.22 -20.15
CA THR A 113 -7.25 2.18 -21.11
C THR A 113 -6.86 2.87 -22.41
N ALA A 114 -7.50 2.49 -23.53
CA ALA A 114 -7.19 3.07 -24.84
C ALA A 114 -7.34 4.60 -24.86
N ASP A 115 -8.37 5.12 -24.20
CA ASP A 115 -8.64 6.57 -24.15
C ASP A 115 -7.67 7.31 -23.23
N ALA A 116 -7.31 6.74 -22.07
CA ALA A 116 -6.32 7.34 -21.18
C ALA A 116 -4.94 7.42 -21.85
N VAL A 117 -4.51 6.36 -22.55
CA VAL A 117 -3.24 6.34 -23.28
C VAL A 117 -3.25 7.36 -24.43
N ARG A 118 -4.35 7.46 -25.20
CA ARG A 118 -4.46 8.45 -26.28
C ARG A 118 -4.37 9.88 -25.77
N ARG A 119 -5.10 10.22 -24.70
CA ARG A 119 -5.02 11.54 -24.04
C ARG A 119 -3.62 11.85 -23.54
N ALA A 120 -2.94 10.86 -22.96
CA ALA A 120 -1.58 11.03 -22.45
C ALA A 120 -0.57 11.32 -23.59
N LEU A 121 -0.76 10.74 -24.78
CA LEU A 121 0.06 11.00 -25.97
C LEU A 121 -0.16 12.40 -26.57
N GLU A 122 -1.35 12.99 -26.38
CA GLU A 122 -1.67 14.34 -26.86
C GLU A 122 -1.06 15.45 -25.99
N ALA A 123 -0.76 15.15 -24.72
CA ALA A 123 -0.21 16.11 -23.76
C ALA A 123 1.06 15.60 -23.07
N PRO A 124 2.15 15.32 -23.82
CA PRO A 124 3.43 14.93 -23.22
C PRO A 124 4.02 16.10 -22.44
N ARG A 125 4.69 15.77 -21.33
CA ARG A 125 5.45 16.71 -20.50
C ARG A 125 6.94 16.40 -20.52
N GLU A 126 7.72 17.27 -19.89
CA GLU A 126 9.12 16.97 -19.55
C GLU A 126 9.21 16.15 -18.26
N ILE A 127 10.39 15.58 -18.01
CA ILE A 127 10.68 14.88 -16.75
C ILE A 127 10.66 15.87 -15.59
N ASP A 128 9.88 15.57 -14.54
CA ASP A 128 9.83 16.39 -13.33
C ASP A 128 11.03 16.09 -12.43
N MET A 129 12.06 16.92 -12.54
CA MET A 129 13.27 16.79 -11.73
C MET A 129 13.02 16.90 -10.22
N ARG A 130 11.89 17.46 -9.76
CA ARG A 130 11.56 17.49 -8.32
C ARG A 130 11.19 16.09 -7.82
N LEU A 131 10.44 15.33 -8.60
CA LEU A 131 10.11 13.93 -8.29
C LEU A 131 11.34 13.03 -8.36
N VAL A 132 12.18 13.23 -9.38
CA VAL A 132 13.47 12.55 -9.49
C VAL A 132 14.32 12.83 -8.25
N ASN A 133 14.55 14.10 -7.92
CA ASN A 133 15.34 14.49 -6.76
C ASN A 133 14.76 13.96 -5.43
N ALA A 134 13.44 13.87 -5.29
CA ALA A 134 12.80 13.26 -4.14
C ALA A 134 13.10 11.75 -4.03
N GLN A 135 13.09 11.02 -5.15
CA GLN A 135 13.48 9.61 -5.20
C GLN A 135 14.98 9.44 -4.90
N GLN A 136 15.84 10.28 -5.49
CA GLN A 136 17.28 10.25 -5.25
C GLN A 136 17.62 10.56 -3.79
N ALA A 137 17.00 11.56 -3.19
CA ALA A 137 17.17 11.90 -1.78
C ALA A 137 16.80 10.72 -0.88
N ARG A 138 15.68 10.03 -1.16
CA ARG A 138 15.31 8.80 -0.45
C ARG A 138 16.39 7.72 -0.62
N ARG A 139 16.85 7.47 -1.85
CA ARG A 139 17.86 6.45 -2.15
C ARG A 139 19.17 6.72 -1.42
N VAL A 140 19.60 7.98 -1.39
CA VAL A 140 20.80 8.45 -0.69
C VAL A 140 20.65 8.30 0.82
N VAL A 141 19.55 8.77 1.42
CA VAL A 141 19.34 8.65 2.87
C VAL A 141 19.32 7.19 3.31
N ASP A 142 18.61 6.34 2.58
CA ASP A 142 18.55 4.91 2.90
C ASP A 142 19.93 4.24 2.75
N ARG A 143 20.73 4.70 1.77
CA ARG A 143 22.12 4.25 1.57
C ARG A 143 23.05 4.66 2.72
N LEU A 144 22.99 5.92 3.16
CA LEU A 144 23.79 6.43 4.28
C LEU A 144 23.47 5.69 5.59
N VAL A 145 22.18 5.49 5.89
CA VAL A 145 21.76 4.74 7.08
C VAL A 145 22.20 3.29 7.00
N GLY A 146 22.00 2.64 5.85
CA GLY A 146 22.36 1.23 5.64
C GLY A 146 23.86 0.99 5.79
N PHE A 147 24.69 1.73 5.05
CA PHE A 147 26.15 1.56 5.10
C PHE A 147 26.77 2.05 6.41
N GLY A 148 26.24 3.13 7.00
CA GLY A 148 26.77 3.67 8.25
C GLY A 148 26.47 2.79 9.47
N LEU A 149 25.25 2.23 9.57
CA LEU A 149 24.82 1.50 10.77
C LEU A 149 24.98 -0.02 10.68
N SER A 150 24.97 -0.63 9.49
CA SER A 150 25.05 -2.10 9.39
C SER A 150 26.36 -2.69 9.96
N PRO A 151 27.56 -2.11 9.74
CA PRO A 151 28.79 -2.61 10.36
C PRO A 151 28.74 -2.55 11.90
N PHE A 152 28.14 -1.49 12.45
CA PHE A 152 27.94 -1.37 13.89
C PHE A 152 27.02 -2.49 14.41
N LEU A 153 25.89 -2.73 13.75
CA LEU A 153 24.97 -3.80 14.09
C LEU A 153 25.61 -5.19 14.00
N TRP A 154 26.48 -5.43 13.01
CA TRP A 154 27.24 -6.69 12.91
C TRP A 154 28.21 -6.90 14.06
N SER A 155 28.79 -5.81 14.57
CA SER A 155 29.72 -5.85 15.70
C SER A 155 29.04 -6.04 17.06
N LYS A 156 27.78 -5.59 17.21
CA LYS A 156 27.06 -5.56 18.49
C LYS A 156 25.93 -6.57 18.64
N VAL A 157 25.34 -7.04 17.54
CA VAL A 157 24.15 -7.89 17.57
C VAL A 157 24.39 -9.19 16.79
N GLN A 158 24.46 -9.13 15.47
CA GLN A 158 24.65 -10.32 14.63
C GLN A 158 25.17 -9.93 13.24
N LYS A 159 26.14 -10.67 12.71
CA LYS A 159 26.58 -10.51 11.31
C LYS A 159 25.43 -10.76 10.33
N GLY A 160 25.35 -9.94 9.29
CA GLY A 160 24.39 -10.10 8.19
C GLY A 160 23.04 -9.42 8.39
N ILE A 161 22.82 -8.70 9.50
CA ILE A 161 21.60 -7.90 9.68
C ILE A 161 21.76 -6.53 9.01
N GLY A 162 20.75 -6.09 8.27
CA GLY A 162 20.72 -4.78 7.62
C GLY A 162 20.12 -3.72 8.53
N ALA A 163 20.74 -2.53 8.58
CA ALA A 163 20.09 -1.35 9.13
C ALA A 163 19.16 -0.73 8.09
N GLY A 164 17.91 -0.45 8.48
CA GLY A 164 16.96 0.24 7.61
C GLY A 164 16.14 1.24 8.39
N ARG A 165 16.08 2.48 7.90
CA ARG A 165 15.44 3.61 8.59
C ARG A 165 13.95 3.39 8.87
N VAL A 166 13.23 2.77 7.94
CA VAL A 166 11.79 2.50 8.07
C VAL A 166 11.52 1.12 8.68
N SER A 167 12.32 0.11 8.31
CA SER A 167 12.14 -1.25 8.82
C SER A 167 12.44 -1.38 10.31
N SER A 168 13.41 -0.62 10.84
CA SER A 168 13.70 -0.59 12.28
C SER A 168 12.54 -0.04 13.11
N VAL A 169 11.85 1.00 12.62
CA VAL A 169 10.67 1.56 13.27
C VAL A 169 9.51 0.57 13.23
N ALA A 170 9.29 -0.10 12.10
CA ALA A 170 8.25 -1.12 11.99
C ALA A 170 8.51 -2.31 12.95
N LEU A 171 9.77 -2.76 13.04
CA LEU A 171 10.17 -3.79 14.00
C LEU A 171 9.94 -3.32 15.44
N ARG A 172 10.29 -2.06 15.76
CA ARG A 172 10.05 -1.47 17.07
C ARG A 172 8.58 -1.52 17.45
N LEU A 173 7.64 -1.17 16.55
CA LEU A 173 6.20 -1.24 16.86
C LEU A 173 5.75 -2.65 17.28
N VAL A 174 6.32 -3.69 16.68
CA VAL A 174 6.02 -5.09 17.03
C VAL A 174 6.63 -5.43 18.40
N VAL A 175 7.87 -5.02 18.65
CA VAL A 175 8.55 -5.25 19.93
C VAL A 175 7.85 -4.51 21.07
N ASP A 176 7.47 -3.24 20.87
CA ASP A 176 6.77 -2.42 21.86
C ASP A 176 5.42 -3.10 22.24
N ARG A 177 4.66 -3.61 21.26
CA ARG A 177 3.43 -4.38 21.53
C ARG A 177 3.70 -5.70 22.28
N GLU A 178 4.75 -6.41 21.92
CA GLU A 178 5.13 -7.65 22.61
C GLU A 178 5.54 -7.35 24.07
N GLU A 179 6.22 -6.23 24.33
CA GLU A 179 6.51 -5.78 25.68
C GLU A 179 5.26 -5.41 26.47
N GLU A 180 4.28 -4.73 25.85
CA GLU A 180 2.97 -4.46 26.45
C GLU A 180 2.29 -5.77 26.89
N ILE A 181 2.30 -6.80 26.03
CA ILE A 181 1.73 -8.11 26.32
C ILE A 181 2.46 -8.79 27.49
N ARG A 182 3.80 -8.72 27.53
CA ARG A 182 4.59 -9.33 28.62
C ARG A 182 4.43 -8.63 29.96
N LYS A 183 4.22 -7.30 29.93
CA LYS A 183 3.98 -6.48 31.14
C LYS A 183 2.53 -6.57 31.60
N PHE A 184 1.62 -7.11 30.79
CA PHE A 184 0.23 -7.27 31.16
C PHE A 184 0.10 -8.27 32.31
N VAL A 185 -0.45 -7.81 33.43
CA VAL A 185 -0.82 -8.66 34.57
C VAL A 185 -2.30 -8.96 34.46
N PRO A 186 -2.70 -10.21 34.12
CA PRO A 186 -4.11 -10.57 34.05
C PRO A 186 -4.77 -10.37 35.40
N VAL A 187 -5.93 -9.71 35.40
CA VAL A 187 -6.77 -9.55 36.58
C VAL A 187 -8.03 -10.38 36.37
N GLU A 188 -8.39 -11.17 37.38
CA GLU A 188 -9.64 -11.93 37.38
C GLU A 188 -10.84 -10.97 37.32
N SER A 189 -11.80 -11.24 36.44
CA SER A 189 -13.05 -10.50 36.37
C SER A 189 -14.19 -11.43 35.97
N TRP A 190 -15.34 -11.22 36.58
CA TRP A 190 -16.55 -11.99 36.36
C TRP A 190 -17.65 -11.09 35.80
N THR A 191 -18.47 -11.65 34.91
CA THR A 191 -19.69 -11.02 34.44
C THR A 191 -20.87 -11.90 34.79
N ILE A 192 -21.97 -11.29 35.24
CA ILE A 192 -23.21 -12.00 35.56
C ILE A 192 -24.20 -11.69 34.45
N ASP A 193 -24.56 -12.72 33.68
CA ASP A 193 -25.55 -12.65 32.61
C ASP A 193 -26.82 -13.40 33.06
N ALA A 194 -27.98 -12.79 32.87
CA ALA A 194 -29.28 -13.40 33.13
C ALA A 194 -29.99 -13.67 31.80
N GLU A 195 -30.50 -14.89 31.62
CA GLU A 195 -31.39 -15.21 30.50
C GLU A 195 -32.82 -14.81 30.86
N LEU A 196 -33.38 -13.86 30.10
CA LEU A 196 -34.68 -13.26 30.37
C LEU A 196 -35.62 -13.48 29.18
N SER A 197 -36.91 -13.63 29.47
CA SER A 197 -37.97 -13.61 28.47
C SER A 197 -39.10 -12.70 28.93
N LYS A 198 -39.89 -12.22 27.97
CA LYS A 198 -41.18 -11.61 28.29
C LYS A 198 -42.10 -12.72 28.83
N GLN A 199 -42.96 -12.38 29.80
CA GLN A 199 -43.96 -13.33 30.30
C GLN A 199 -44.77 -13.93 29.15
N ALA A 200 -44.86 -15.26 29.13
CA ALA A 200 -45.52 -16.06 28.08
C ALA A 200 -44.95 -15.91 26.65
N ALA A 201 -43.71 -15.44 26.51
CA ALA A 201 -42.99 -15.45 25.23
C ALA A 201 -41.96 -16.58 25.18
N ALA A 202 -41.80 -17.18 24.00
CA ALA A 202 -40.78 -18.20 23.73
C ALA A 202 -39.40 -17.59 23.43
N GLU A 203 -39.32 -16.27 23.21
CA GLU A 203 -38.07 -15.58 22.91
C GLU A 203 -37.33 -15.23 24.20
N HIS A 204 -36.05 -15.60 24.23
CA HIS A 204 -35.13 -15.31 25.33
C HIS A 204 -34.01 -14.38 24.85
N PHE A 205 -33.46 -13.58 25.75
CA PHE A 205 -32.28 -12.77 25.52
C PHE A 205 -31.40 -12.71 26.76
N LEU A 206 -30.10 -12.51 26.55
CA LEU A 206 -29.15 -12.30 27.65
C LEU A 206 -29.13 -10.84 28.08
N ALA A 207 -29.26 -10.61 29.37
CA ALA A 207 -29.09 -9.32 30.02
C ALA A 207 -27.89 -9.37 30.97
N ARG A 208 -26.88 -8.54 30.72
CA ARG A 208 -25.72 -8.41 31.59
C ARG A 208 -26.01 -7.49 32.76
N LEU A 209 -25.73 -7.96 33.98
CA LEU A 209 -25.75 -7.11 35.17
C LEU A 209 -24.71 -6.00 35.01
N ASN A 210 -25.18 -4.76 34.99
CA ASN A 210 -24.35 -3.59 34.73
C ASN A 210 -24.06 -2.73 35.97
N ARG A 211 -24.91 -2.82 37.01
CA ARG A 211 -24.81 -2.02 38.24
C ARG A 211 -25.48 -2.71 39.42
N ALA A 212 -24.99 -2.42 40.63
CA ALA A 212 -25.66 -2.79 41.88
C ALA A 212 -26.94 -1.95 42.11
N ALA A 213 -27.80 -2.38 43.03
CA ALA A 213 -28.98 -1.62 43.43
C ALA A 213 -28.57 -0.34 44.19
N GLY A 214 -29.19 0.79 43.87
CA GLY A 214 -28.96 2.06 44.59
C GLY A 214 -27.80 2.92 44.09
N THR A 215 -26.99 2.45 43.13
CA THR A 215 -26.00 3.31 42.47
C THR A 215 -26.66 4.25 41.46
N PRO A 216 -26.38 5.58 41.51
CA PRO A 216 -26.94 6.54 40.57
C PRO A 216 -26.64 6.19 39.12
N ALA A 217 -27.57 6.48 38.22
CA ALA A 217 -27.40 6.29 36.77
C ALA A 217 -26.52 7.36 36.09
N ALA A 218 -25.81 8.20 36.86
CA ALA A 218 -25.23 9.43 36.36
C ALA A 218 -23.68 9.39 36.36
N GLY A 219 -23.11 9.65 35.19
CA GLY A 219 -21.67 9.84 34.98
C GLY A 219 -20.93 8.53 34.74
N GLU A 220 -20.07 8.50 33.74
CA GLU A 220 -19.15 7.41 33.46
C GLU A 220 -18.42 6.97 34.76
N ASP A 221 -18.41 5.65 35.02
CA ASP A 221 -17.39 4.90 35.82
C ASP A 221 -17.86 3.98 36.95
N ALA A 222 -19.12 3.98 37.39
CA ALA A 222 -19.58 2.93 38.32
C ALA A 222 -20.07 1.66 37.60
N LYS A 223 -19.26 1.09 36.70
CA LYS A 223 -19.51 -0.27 36.20
C LYS A 223 -19.34 -1.22 37.37
N LEU A 224 -20.26 -2.18 37.52
CA LEU A 224 -20.07 -3.25 38.49
C LEU A 224 -18.84 -4.08 38.09
N GLU A 225 -17.78 -4.00 38.88
CA GLU A 225 -16.61 -4.87 38.77
C GLU A 225 -16.76 -6.01 39.78
N VAL A 226 -16.57 -7.24 39.31
CA VAL A 226 -16.62 -8.46 40.13
C VAL A 226 -15.27 -9.13 39.94
N HIS A 227 -14.44 -9.18 40.97
CA HIS A 227 -13.04 -9.56 40.86
C HIS A 227 -12.78 -11.01 41.25
N THR A 228 -13.74 -11.67 41.91
CA THR A 228 -13.57 -13.05 42.36
C THR A 228 -14.82 -13.89 42.15
N GLN A 229 -14.64 -15.20 42.06
CA GLN A 229 -15.76 -16.15 42.01
C GLN A 229 -16.69 -16.00 43.23
N ALA A 230 -16.14 -15.76 44.43
CA ALA A 230 -16.94 -15.63 45.65
C ALA A 230 -17.89 -14.43 45.60
N GLU A 231 -17.44 -13.29 45.08
CA GLU A 231 -18.29 -12.12 44.84
C GLU A 231 -19.37 -12.41 43.80
N ALA A 232 -19.02 -13.13 42.73
CA ALA A 232 -19.97 -13.54 41.70
C ALA A 232 -21.06 -14.47 42.27
N ASP A 233 -20.67 -15.46 43.07
CA ASP A 233 -21.58 -16.41 43.71
C ASP A 233 -22.50 -15.71 44.72
N GLU A 234 -21.99 -14.73 45.47
CA GLU A 234 -22.81 -13.91 46.39
C GLU A 234 -23.87 -13.12 45.63
N LEU A 235 -23.49 -12.50 44.51
CA LEU A 235 -24.41 -11.76 43.66
C LEU A 235 -25.46 -12.70 43.01
N LEU A 236 -25.05 -13.89 42.57
CA LEU A 236 -25.98 -14.91 42.04
C LEU A 236 -27.01 -15.31 43.08
N ARG A 237 -26.60 -15.58 44.33
CA ARG A 237 -27.53 -15.91 45.43
C ARG A 237 -28.53 -14.79 45.70
N LYS A 238 -28.11 -13.52 45.60
CA LYS A 238 -29.01 -12.37 45.77
C LYS A 238 -30.02 -12.22 44.62
N LEU A 239 -29.69 -12.74 43.44
CA LEU A 239 -30.52 -12.66 42.23
C LEU A 239 -31.37 -13.92 42.00
N GLU A 240 -31.12 -15.00 42.75
CA GLU A 240 -31.88 -16.24 42.66
C GLU A 240 -33.35 -16.01 43.04
N GLY A 241 -34.27 -16.40 42.15
CA GLY A 241 -35.70 -16.16 42.31
C GLY A 241 -36.13 -14.68 42.17
N ALA A 242 -35.22 -13.77 41.78
CA ALA A 242 -35.56 -12.38 41.57
C ALA A 242 -36.51 -12.20 40.37
N THR A 243 -37.33 -11.14 40.45
CA THR A 243 -38.19 -10.71 39.35
C THR A 243 -37.58 -9.53 38.62
N TYR A 244 -37.56 -9.59 37.30
CA TYR A 244 -36.95 -8.59 36.44
C TYR A 244 -38.03 -7.72 35.80
N ARG A 245 -37.76 -6.40 35.72
CA ARG A 245 -38.63 -5.46 35.02
C ARG A 245 -37.83 -4.52 34.14
N VAL A 246 -38.37 -4.20 32.98
CA VAL A 246 -37.78 -3.21 32.09
C VAL A 246 -38.05 -1.82 32.65
N ILE A 247 -36.98 -1.07 32.94
CA ILE A 247 -37.07 0.30 33.47
C ILE A 247 -37.07 1.37 32.38
N GLY A 248 -36.61 1.04 31.18
CA GLY A 248 -36.53 1.96 30.05
C GLY A 248 -36.08 1.25 28.77
N VAL A 249 -36.57 1.73 27.63
CA VAL A 249 -36.17 1.25 26.30
C VAL A 249 -35.81 2.47 25.48
N GLU A 250 -34.57 2.50 24.98
CA GLU A 250 -34.10 3.54 24.10
C GLU A 250 -33.97 3.00 22.67
N LYS A 251 -34.65 3.65 21.71
CA LYS A 251 -34.55 3.31 20.29
C LYS A 251 -33.89 4.46 19.55
N LYS A 252 -32.69 4.23 19.03
CA LYS A 252 -31.93 5.20 18.23
C LYS A 252 -31.80 4.72 16.79
N ARG A 253 -32.09 5.61 15.84
CA ARG A 253 -31.78 5.38 14.43
C ARG A 253 -30.28 5.65 14.23
N ARG A 254 -29.54 4.68 13.70
CA ARG A 254 -28.14 4.86 13.29
C ARG A 254 -28.04 4.71 11.78
N THR A 255 -27.34 5.63 11.13
CA THR A 255 -26.99 5.55 9.72
C THR A 255 -25.53 5.13 9.61
N LYS A 256 -25.24 4.18 8.72
CA LYS A 256 -23.87 3.78 8.39
C LYS A 256 -23.59 4.26 6.97
N SER A 257 -22.61 5.14 6.82
CA SER A 257 -22.13 5.57 5.50
C SER A 257 -21.36 4.44 4.82
N SER A 258 -21.38 4.43 3.50
CA SER A 258 -20.51 3.56 2.70
C SER A 258 -19.05 3.88 2.96
N TYR A 259 -18.19 2.88 2.82
CA TYR A 259 -16.75 3.07 2.87
C TYR A 259 -16.29 3.89 1.67
N LEU A 260 -15.21 4.66 1.86
CA LEU A 260 -14.56 5.36 0.76
C LEU A 260 -13.94 4.35 -0.23
N PRO A 261 -13.70 4.79 -1.48
CA PRO A 261 -12.90 4.02 -2.44
C PRO A 261 -11.54 3.64 -1.87
N TYR A 262 -10.99 2.52 -2.32
CA TYR A 262 -9.73 2.01 -1.81
C TYR A 262 -8.54 2.91 -2.16
N ILE A 263 -7.75 3.24 -1.14
CA ILE A 263 -6.34 3.60 -1.26
C ILE A 263 -5.46 2.38 -0.99
N THR A 264 -4.14 2.47 -1.23
CA THR A 264 -3.21 1.35 -1.06
C THR A 264 -3.29 0.71 0.33
N SER A 265 -3.34 1.53 1.40
CA SER A 265 -3.38 1.03 2.78
C SER A 265 -4.68 0.31 3.10
N THR A 266 -5.83 0.88 2.76
CA THR A 266 -7.15 0.27 2.99
C THR A 266 -7.34 -0.99 2.16
N MET A 267 -6.85 -1.01 0.91
CA MET A 267 -6.89 -2.21 0.06
C MET A 267 -6.07 -3.34 0.70
N GLN A 268 -4.87 -3.05 1.21
CA GLN A 268 -4.02 -4.05 1.87
C GLN A 268 -4.65 -4.57 3.16
N GLN A 269 -5.27 -3.69 3.97
CA GLN A 269 -5.96 -4.07 5.21
C GLN A 269 -7.17 -4.99 4.93
N ASP A 270 -8.02 -4.64 3.96
CA ASP A 270 -9.18 -5.45 3.61
C ASP A 270 -8.80 -6.76 2.93
N ALA A 271 -7.79 -6.77 2.06
CA ALA A 271 -7.27 -8.02 1.49
C ALA A 271 -6.66 -8.94 2.57
N SER A 272 -6.03 -8.37 3.61
CA SER A 272 -5.50 -9.15 4.73
C SER A 272 -6.61 -9.75 5.60
N SER A 273 -7.59 -8.94 5.98
CA SER A 273 -8.68 -9.38 6.86
C SER A 273 -9.67 -10.32 6.17
N ARG A 274 -10.02 -10.05 4.91
CA ARG A 274 -11.07 -10.80 4.18
C ARG A 274 -10.52 -11.93 3.32
N LEU A 275 -9.36 -11.75 2.69
CA LEU A 275 -8.79 -12.73 1.75
C LEU A 275 -7.56 -13.45 2.33
N ARG A 276 -7.12 -13.09 3.55
CA ARG A 276 -5.91 -13.62 4.19
C ARG A 276 -4.64 -13.41 3.36
N PHE A 277 -4.62 -12.38 2.50
CA PHE A 277 -3.46 -12.06 1.70
C PHE A 277 -2.40 -11.33 2.53
N ARG A 278 -1.14 -11.76 2.38
CA ARG A 278 0.00 -10.95 2.83
C ARG A 278 0.08 -9.69 1.97
N PRO A 279 0.53 -8.53 2.50
CA PRO A 279 0.61 -7.28 1.72
C PRO A 279 1.34 -7.43 0.38
N ARG A 280 2.42 -8.23 0.35
CA ARG A 280 3.17 -8.55 -0.89
C ARG A 280 2.30 -9.24 -1.94
N ASN A 281 1.42 -10.16 -1.53
CA ASN A 281 0.52 -10.85 -2.46
C ASN A 281 -0.55 -9.91 -3.00
N THR A 282 -1.14 -9.07 -2.15
CA THR A 282 -2.10 -8.04 -2.56
C THR A 282 -1.48 -7.12 -3.62
N MET A 283 -0.28 -6.58 -3.36
CA MET A 283 0.38 -5.69 -4.30
C MET A 283 0.80 -6.38 -5.60
N ARG A 284 1.20 -7.66 -5.54
CA ARG A 284 1.51 -8.43 -6.75
C ARG A 284 0.27 -8.62 -7.63
N VAL A 285 -0.86 -8.99 -7.05
CA VAL A 285 -2.11 -9.17 -7.80
C VAL A 285 -2.60 -7.82 -8.34
N ALA A 286 -2.58 -6.77 -7.52
CA ALA A 286 -2.96 -5.42 -7.96
C ALA A 286 -2.08 -4.90 -9.11
N GLN A 287 -0.76 -5.13 -9.07
CA GLN A 287 0.13 -4.80 -10.19
C GLN A 287 -0.30 -5.51 -11.48
N GLN A 288 -0.61 -6.81 -11.42
CA GLN A 288 -1.05 -7.58 -12.59
C GLN A 288 -2.38 -7.03 -13.13
N LEU A 289 -3.33 -6.71 -12.25
CA LEU A 289 -4.61 -6.12 -12.64
C LEU A 289 -4.45 -4.73 -13.28
N TYR A 290 -3.50 -3.92 -12.80
CA TYR A 290 -3.22 -2.61 -13.38
C TYR A 290 -2.49 -2.70 -14.73
N GLU A 291 -1.41 -3.48 -14.82
CA GLU A 291 -0.60 -3.62 -16.05
C GLU A 291 -1.33 -4.34 -17.18
N GLY A 292 -2.24 -5.22 -16.78
CA GLY A 292 -3.14 -5.96 -17.64
C GLY A 292 -2.93 -7.47 -17.57
N ILE A 293 -4.04 -8.19 -17.61
CA ILE A 293 -4.08 -9.65 -17.65
C ILE A 293 -4.77 -10.12 -18.93
N GLU A 294 -4.39 -11.31 -19.40
CA GLU A 294 -4.98 -11.91 -20.60
C GLU A 294 -6.40 -12.41 -20.31
N LEU A 295 -7.39 -11.90 -21.06
CA LEU A 295 -8.80 -12.26 -20.93
C LEU A 295 -9.32 -13.06 -22.13
N GLY A 296 -8.53 -14.04 -22.59
CA GLY A 296 -8.92 -14.90 -23.71
C GLY A 296 -9.20 -14.10 -24.99
N ALA A 297 -10.41 -14.20 -25.53
CA ALA A 297 -10.80 -13.47 -26.75
C ALA A 297 -10.75 -11.94 -26.59
N GLU A 298 -10.90 -11.43 -25.37
CA GLU A 298 -10.82 -10.00 -25.09
C GLU A 298 -9.39 -9.49 -25.00
N GLY A 299 -8.36 -10.33 -25.08
CA GLY A 299 -6.94 -9.93 -25.04
C GLY A 299 -6.46 -9.36 -23.70
N ALA A 300 -5.19 -8.94 -23.63
CA ALA A 300 -4.63 -8.25 -22.46
C ALA A 300 -5.30 -6.87 -22.21
N THR A 301 -5.83 -6.65 -21.02
CA THR A 301 -6.42 -5.35 -20.61
C THR A 301 -6.20 -5.04 -19.13
N GLY A 302 -6.06 -3.75 -18.79
CA GLY A 302 -6.01 -3.26 -17.42
C GLY A 302 -7.40 -3.26 -16.78
N LEU A 303 -7.50 -3.76 -15.55
CA LEU A 303 -8.75 -3.97 -14.82
C LEU A 303 -8.97 -2.99 -13.65
N ILE A 304 -7.90 -2.33 -13.19
CA ILE A 304 -7.97 -1.35 -12.10
C ILE A 304 -7.12 -0.12 -12.42
N THR A 305 -7.39 0.97 -11.71
CA THR A 305 -6.51 2.14 -11.67
C THR A 305 -5.22 1.84 -10.90
N TYR A 306 -4.27 2.77 -10.94
CA TYR A 306 -2.98 2.64 -10.29
C TYR A 306 -3.10 2.35 -8.78
N MET A 307 -2.50 1.23 -8.35
CA MET A 307 -2.68 0.67 -7.02
C MET A 307 -1.80 1.29 -5.93
N ARG A 308 -0.86 2.19 -6.28
CA ARG A 308 -0.03 2.96 -5.35
C ARG A 308 -0.56 4.39 -5.27
N THR A 309 -1.59 4.59 -4.47
CA THR A 309 -2.31 5.85 -4.32
C THR A 309 -2.74 6.05 -2.86
N ASP A 310 -2.68 7.30 -2.41
CA ASP A 310 -3.25 7.81 -1.16
C ASP A 310 -4.53 8.63 -1.39
N SER A 311 -4.97 8.76 -2.65
CA SER A 311 -6.18 9.48 -3.04
C SER A 311 -7.40 8.59 -3.09
N THR A 312 -8.48 9.02 -2.43
CA THR A 312 -9.82 8.41 -2.52
C THR A 312 -10.67 9.02 -3.64
N ARG A 313 -10.11 9.93 -4.45
CA ARG A 313 -10.83 10.64 -5.52
C ARG A 313 -11.25 9.67 -6.63
N ILE A 314 -12.50 9.79 -7.06
CA ILE A 314 -13.04 9.10 -8.24
C ILE A 314 -13.09 10.11 -9.40
N SER A 315 -12.85 9.67 -10.63
CA SER A 315 -13.04 10.51 -11.81
C SER A 315 -14.54 10.63 -12.14
N ASP A 316 -14.96 11.74 -12.76
CA ASP A 316 -16.35 11.92 -13.18
C ASP A 316 -16.84 10.77 -14.09
N GLU A 317 -15.95 10.17 -14.86
CA GLU A 317 -16.26 9.00 -15.67
C GLU A 317 -16.60 7.78 -14.82
N ALA A 318 -15.80 7.49 -13.79
CA ALA A 318 -16.06 6.37 -12.89
C ALA A 318 -17.28 6.64 -12.00
N GLU A 319 -17.49 7.88 -11.56
CA GLU A 319 -18.67 8.27 -10.78
C GLU A 319 -19.98 8.07 -11.56
N ARG A 320 -20.00 8.40 -12.86
CA ARG A 320 -21.18 8.18 -13.72
C ARG A 320 -21.54 6.70 -13.93
N ARG A 321 -20.64 5.76 -13.60
CA ARG A 321 -20.84 4.32 -13.79
C ARG A 321 -21.27 3.58 -12.51
N VAL A 322 -21.33 4.27 -11.37
CA VAL A 322 -21.70 3.72 -10.05
C VAL A 322 -23.07 4.26 -9.63
#